data_AF-A0A359EA87-F1
#
_entry.id   AF-A0A359EA87-F1
#
_cell.length_a   1.000
_cell.length_b   1.000
_cell.length_c   1.000
_cell.angle_alpha   90.00
_cell.angle_beta   90.00
_cell.angle_gamma   90.00
#
_symmetry.space_group_name_H-M   'P 1'
#
loop_
_entity.id
_entity.type
_entity.pdbx_description
1 polymer ?
#
loop_
_entity_poly.entity_id
_entity_poly.type
_entity_poly.pdbx_seq_one_letter_code
_entity_poly.pdbx_strand_id
1 'polypeptide(L)'
;MFPFFYNFNYMIFMLPAFLLMMGTQFYVNSTYRKWSQVQSLNHMTGAQAAQSLIRRQNLVGVQVEGIRGKLTDHYDPRTKVLRLSEGVYGRASVASLAIAAHELGHAIQDDEGYFPLRFRAMLVPAVNIGSYMGWIFIIRGLLLNLTGLAWAGLIIFGLGALFALATLPVEFNA
;
A
#
# COMPACT_ATOMS: atom_id res chain seq x y z
N MET A 1 -26.43 30.00 10.82
CA MET A 1 -25.67 29.26 9.79
C MET A 1 -24.34 28.86 10.43
N PHE A 2 -24.30 27.72 11.14
CA PHE A 2 -23.10 27.28 11.83
C PHE A 2 -22.06 26.81 10.80
N PRO A 3 -20.75 27.09 10.99
CA PRO A 3 -19.74 26.69 10.04
C PRO A 3 -19.68 25.16 10.01
N PHE A 4 -19.60 24.59 8.82
CA PHE A 4 -19.55 23.14 8.56
C PHE A 4 -18.49 22.39 9.39
N PHE A 5 -17.49 23.11 9.91
CA PHE A 5 -16.42 22.59 10.79
C PHE A 5 -16.84 22.40 12.26
N TYR A 6 -17.95 22.97 12.72
CA TYR A 6 -18.40 22.95 14.12
C TYR A 6 -19.69 22.16 14.36
N ASN A 7 -20.13 21.35 13.40
CA ASN A 7 -21.23 20.42 13.69
C ASN A 7 -20.66 19.25 14.51
N PHE A 8 -20.79 19.35 15.83
CA PHE A 8 -20.30 18.36 16.79
C PHE A 8 -20.76 16.94 16.44
N ASN A 9 -21.96 16.78 15.89
CA ASN A 9 -22.47 15.49 15.44
C ASN A 9 -21.66 14.93 14.27
N TYR A 10 -21.31 15.75 13.27
CA TYR A 10 -20.49 15.33 12.13
C TYR A 10 -19.09 14.88 12.58
N MET A 11 -18.48 15.60 13.52
CA MET A 11 -17.18 15.23 14.07
C MET A 11 -17.23 13.91 14.86
N ILE A 12 -18.31 13.68 15.62
CA ILE A 12 -18.55 12.39 16.30
C ILE A 12 -18.66 11.25 15.29
N PHE A 13 -19.38 11.42 14.18
CA PHE A 13 -19.51 10.38 13.16
C PHE A 13 -18.20 10.08 12.42
N MET A 14 -17.32 11.08 12.23
CA MET A 14 -16.00 10.86 11.62
C MET A 14 -14.97 10.28 12.59
N LEU A 15 -15.10 10.54 13.89
CA LEU A 15 -14.11 10.16 14.89
C LEU A 15 -13.72 8.67 14.86
N PRO A 16 -14.65 7.69 14.76
CA PRO A 16 -14.30 6.28 14.66
C PRO A 16 -13.42 5.97 13.44
N ALA A 17 -13.70 6.58 12.28
CA ALA A 17 -12.91 6.35 11.08
C ALA A 17 -11.48 6.86 11.23
N PHE A 18 -11.30 8.04 11.83
CA PHE A 18 -9.97 8.57 12.14
C PHE A 18 -9.21 7.72 13.15
N LEU A 19 -9.88 7.28 14.22
CA LEU A 19 -9.27 6.42 15.24
C LEU A 19 -8.84 5.07 14.65
N LEU A 20 -9.67 4.47 13.78
CA LEU A 20 -9.33 3.24 13.07
C LEU A 20 -8.12 3.45 12.14
N MET A 21 -8.12 4.52 11.34
CA MET A 21 -7.00 4.84 10.45
C MET A 21 -5.68 5.00 11.22
N MET A 22 -5.70 5.79 12.30
CA MET A 22 -4.52 6.01 13.15
C MET A 22 -4.08 4.73 13.87
N GLY A 23 -5.03 3.96 14.39
CA GLY A 23 -4.78 2.69 15.08
C GLY A 23 -4.12 1.67 14.17
N THR A 24 -4.66 1.47 12.95
CA THR A 24 -4.09 0.58 11.94
C THR A 24 -2.69 1.03 11.53
N GLN A 25 -2.50 2.32 11.26
CA GLN A 25 -1.18 2.86 10.90
C GLN A 25 -0.16 2.66 12.02
N PHE A 26 -0.55 2.89 13.27
CA PHE A 26 0.32 2.63 14.42
C PHE A 26 0.66 1.16 14.56
N TYR A 27 -0.33 0.27 14.41
CA TYR A 27 -0.15 -1.18 14.50
C TYR A 27 0.84 -1.70 13.46
N VAL A 28 0.70 -1.33 12.17
CA VAL A 28 1.60 -1.74 11.09
C VAL A 28 3.03 -1.27 11.37
N ASN A 29 3.19 0.01 11.73
CA ASN A 29 4.52 0.57 12.03
C ASN A 29 5.18 -0.06 13.25
N SER A 30 4.40 -0.33 14.31
CA SER A 30 4.89 -0.96 15.53
C SER A 30 5.30 -2.41 15.28
N THR A 31 4.49 -3.15 14.53
CA THR A 31 4.74 -4.54 14.13
C THR A 31 6.00 -4.63 13.28
N TYR A 32 6.13 -3.80 12.24
CA TYR A 32 7.35 -3.73 11.43
C TYR A 32 8.58 -3.44 12.29
N ARG A 33 8.51 -2.43 13.17
CA ARG A 33 9.64 -2.07 14.05
C ARG A 33 10.05 -3.27 14.93
N LYS A 34 9.08 -3.95 15.56
CA LYS A 34 9.34 -5.12 16.39
C LYS A 34 10.04 -6.23 15.60
N TRP A 35 9.50 -6.61 14.45
CA TRP A 35 10.02 -7.75 13.66
C TRP A 35 11.26 -7.42 12.83
N SER A 36 11.54 -6.13 12.58
CA SER A 36 12.79 -5.70 11.94
C SER A 36 14.03 -5.86 12.84
N GLN A 37 13.82 -5.96 14.17
CA GLN A 37 14.88 -6.18 15.16
C GLN A 37 15.12 -7.67 15.45
N VAL A 38 14.16 -8.54 15.10
CA VAL A 38 14.31 -9.99 15.27
C VAL A 38 15.10 -10.54 14.10
N GLN A 39 16.30 -11.03 14.38
CA GLN A 39 17.18 -11.58 13.35
C GLN A 39 16.61 -12.87 12.76
N SER A 40 16.77 -13.05 11.45
CA SER A 40 16.40 -14.30 10.79
C SER A 40 17.33 -15.44 11.22
N LEU A 41 16.80 -16.64 11.44
CA LEU A 41 17.58 -17.83 11.82
C LEU A 41 18.73 -18.15 10.85
N ASN A 42 18.52 -17.94 9.56
CA ASN A 42 19.53 -18.24 8.53
C ASN A 42 20.44 -17.05 8.21
N HIS A 43 20.36 -15.95 8.97
CA HIS A 43 21.07 -14.69 8.72
C HIS A 43 20.92 -14.14 7.28
N MET A 44 19.81 -14.49 6.61
CA MET A 44 19.54 -14.08 5.23
C MET A 44 18.91 -12.69 5.20
N THR A 45 19.44 -11.82 4.35
CA THR A 45 18.86 -10.51 4.02
C THR A 45 17.62 -10.65 3.13
N GLY A 46 16.79 -9.61 3.05
CA GLY A 46 15.64 -9.60 2.14
C GLY A 46 16.04 -9.81 0.67
N ALA A 47 17.15 -9.21 0.23
CA ALA A 47 17.67 -9.40 -1.12
C ALA A 47 18.09 -10.86 -1.38
N GLN A 48 18.78 -11.50 -0.44
CA GLN A 48 19.17 -12.91 -0.56
C GLN A 48 17.95 -13.83 -0.56
N ALA A 49 16.94 -13.52 0.26
CA ALA A 49 15.70 -14.27 0.31
C ALA A 49 14.93 -14.18 -1.01
N ALA A 50 14.75 -12.97 -1.55
CA ALA A 50 14.13 -12.75 -2.84
C ALA A 50 14.85 -13.52 -3.95
N GLN A 51 16.18 -13.41 -4.05
CA GLN A 51 16.97 -14.16 -5.06
C GLN A 51 16.86 -15.69 -4.90
N SER A 52 16.84 -16.19 -3.66
CA SER A 52 16.65 -17.61 -3.37
C SER A 52 15.28 -18.09 -3.85
N LEU A 53 14.23 -17.33 -3.56
CA LEU A 53 12.86 -17.68 -3.93
C LEU A 53 12.61 -17.53 -5.44
N ILE A 54 13.14 -16.49 -6.10
CA ILE A 54 13.11 -16.33 -7.57
C ILE A 54 13.66 -17.60 -8.25
N ARG A 55 14.81 -18.09 -7.78
CA ARG A 55 15.43 -19.32 -8.30
C ARG A 55 14.58 -20.56 -8.04
N ARG A 56 13.92 -20.66 -6.89
CA ARG A 56 13.05 -21.80 -6.56
C ARG A 56 11.76 -21.84 -7.38
N GLN A 57 11.21 -20.67 -7.70
CA GLN A 57 9.98 -20.54 -8.48
C GLN A 57 10.23 -20.45 -9.99
N ASN A 58 11.49 -20.54 -10.44
CA ASN A 58 11.90 -20.42 -11.85
C ASN A 58 11.39 -19.13 -12.53
N LEU A 59 11.25 -18.04 -11.76
CA LEU A 59 10.79 -16.76 -12.30
C LEU A 59 11.86 -16.16 -13.21
N VAL A 60 11.52 -15.96 -14.49
CA VAL A 60 12.46 -15.47 -15.50
C VAL A 60 12.37 -13.94 -15.63
N GLY A 61 13.52 -13.28 -15.53
CA GLY A 61 13.64 -11.84 -15.78
C GLY A 61 13.24 -10.94 -14.62
N VAL A 62 12.95 -11.48 -13.43
CA VAL A 62 12.71 -10.69 -12.22
C VAL A 62 14.05 -10.21 -11.64
N GLN A 63 14.21 -8.88 -11.53
CA GLN A 63 15.39 -8.26 -10.91
C GLN A 63 15.07 -7.79 -9.49
N VAL A 64 16.08 -7.76 -8.62
CA VAL A 64 15.94 -7.27 -7.23
C VAL A 64 16.78 -6.03 -7.07
N GLU A 65 16.17 -4.92 -6.65
CA GLU A 65 16.84 -3.63 -6.46
C GLU A 65 16.58 -3.07 -5.05
N GLY A 66 17.57 -2.35 -4.52
CA GLY A 66 17.42 -1.61 -3.27
C GLY A 66 16.99 -0.17 -3.54
N ILE A 67 15.96 0.31 -2.85
CA ILE A 67 15.47 1.69 -2.91
C ILE A 67 15.54 2.37 -1.55
N ARG A 68 15.63 3.71 -1.59
CA ARG A 68 15.59 4.54 -0.38
C ARG A 68 14.17 4.57 0.19
N GLY A 69 14.09 4.78 1.49
CA GLY A 69 12.82 4.90 2.22
C GLY A 69 12.60 3.72 3.18
N LYS A 70 11.38 3.64 3.70
CA LYS A 70 10.96 2.64 4.68
C LYS A 70 9.55 2.21 4.33
N LEU A 71 9.31 0.90 4.26
CA LEU A 71 8.02 0.33 3.84
C LEU A 71 7.58 0.88 2.47
N THR A 72 8.56 1.03 1.57
CA THR A 72 8.37 1.46 0.18
C THR A 72 8.54 0.30 -0.80
N ASP A 73 8.68 -0.91 -0.25
CA ASP A 73 8.83 -2.17 -0.96
C ASP A 73 7.66 -2.39 -1.91
N HIS A 74 7.94 -2.78 -3.15
CA HIS A 74 6.93 -3.11 -4.15
C HIS A 74 7.53 -3.91 -5.32
N TYR A 75 6.75 -4.80 -5.92
CA TYR A 75 7.00 -5.34 -7.25
C TYR A 75 6.35 -4.48 -8.36
N ASP A 76 7.09 -4.26 -9.45
CA ASP A 76 6.60 -3.57 -10.65
C ASP A 76 6.48 -4.55 -11.84
N PRO A 77 5.25 -4.93 -12.26
CA PRO A 77 5.03 -5.88 -13.34
C PRO A 77 5.43 -5.33 -14.72
N ARG A 78 5.55 -4.00 -14.88
CA ARG A 78 5.93 -3.40 -16.17
C ARG A 78 7.41 -3.56 -16.46
N THR A 79 8.23 -3.42 -15.40
CA THR A 79 9.69 -3.51 -15.50
C THR A 79 10.23 -4.86 -14.99
N LYS A 80 9.37 -5.69 -14.38
CA LYS A 80 9.72 -6.94 -13.70
C LYS A 80 10.80 -6.74 -12.63
N VAL A 81 10.71 -5.63 -11.89
CA VAL A 81 11.66 -5.29 -10.82
C VAL A 81 10.98 -5.36 -9.47
N LEU A 82 11.56 -6.14 -8.56
CA LEU A 82 11.22 -6.20 -7.16
C LEU A 82 12.09 -5.20 -6.40
N ARG A 83 11.48 -4.11 -5.93
CA ARG A 83 12.18 -3.03 -5.22
C ARG A 83 11.99 -3.22 -3.72
N LEU A 84 13.09 -3.30 -2.99
CA LEU A 84 13.10 -3.44 -1.54
C LEU A 84 13.66 -2.19 -0.90
N SER A 85 13.01 -1.69 0.14
CA SER A 85 13.50 -0.59 0.96
C SER A 85 14.83 -0.95 1.62
N GLU A 86 15.69 0.02 1.88
CA GLU A 86 17.03 -0.19 2.43
C GLU A 86 17.04 -1.07 3.70
N GLY A 87 16.04 -0.88 4.57
CA GLY A 87 15.85 -1.67 5.78
C GLY A 87 15.48 -3.14 5.55
N VAL A 88 14.95 -3.48 4.38
CA VAL A 88 14.57 -4.83 3.96
C VAL A 88 15.64 -5.45 3.09
N TYR A 89 16.16 -4.71 2.10
CA TYR A 89 17.16 -5.17 1.14
C TYR A 89 18.42 -5.68 1.83
N GLY A 90 18.98 -4.89 2.76
CA GLY A 90 20.30 -5.15 3.36
C GLY A 90 20.29 -5.77 4.76
N ARG A 91 19.14 -5.89 5.43
CA ARG A 91 19.09 -6.42 6.81
C ARG A 91 18.53 -7.83 6.86
N ALA A 92 19.16 -8.65 7.70
CA ALA A 92 18.72 -10.02 7.99
C ALA A 92 17.74 -10.03 9.17
N SER A 93 16.45 -9.85 8.89
CA SER A 93 15.39 -9.83 9.91
C SER A 93 14.16 -10.62 9.47
N VAL A 94 13.34 -11.03 10.43
CA VAL A 94 12.06 -11.70 10.15
C VAL A 94 11.16 -10.81 9.28
N ALA A 95 11.10 -9.50 9.55
CA ALA A 95 10.36 -8.57 8.71
C ALA A 95 10.91 -8.50 7.28
N SER A 96 12.24 -8.52 7.12
CA SER A 96 12.87 -8.48 5.80
C SER A 96 12.50 -9.70 4.95
N LEU A 97 12.50 -10.90 5.56
CA LEU A 97 12.11 -12.13 4.89
C LEU A 97 10.62 -12.13 4.52
N ALA A 98 9.76 -11.69 5.44
CA ALA A 98 8.32 -11.64 5.21
C ALA A 98 7.95 -10.69 4.08
N ILE A 99 8.52 -9.48 4.07
CA ILE A 99 8.26 -8.48 3.02
C ILE A 99 8.83 -8.96 1.68
N ALA A 100 10.06 -9.47 1.65
CA ALA A 100 10.63 -10.00 0.41
C ALA A 100 9.81 -11.17 -0.17
N ALA A 101 9.23 -12.02 0.68
CA ALA A 101 8.34 -13.09 0.25
C ALA A 101 7.01 -12.56 -0.30
N HIS A 102 6.39 -11.61 0.38
CA HIS A 102 5.13 -10.97 -0.05
C HIS A 102 5.28 -10.26 -1.40
N GLU A 103 6.33 -9.46 -1.58
CA GLU A 103 6.58 -8.78 -2.85
C GLU A 103 6.86 -9.76 -4.00
N LEU A 104 7.48 -10.91 -3.67
CA LEU A 104 7.65 -11.96 -4.65
C LEU A 104 6.32 -12.63 -5.00
N GLY A 105 5.37 -12.72 -4.06
CA GLY A 105 4.01 -13.15 -4.32
C GLY A 105 3.38 -12.39 -5.48
N HIS A 106 3.58 -11.06 -5.54
CA HIS A 106 3.14 -10.26 -6.69
C HIS A 106 3.88 -10.59 -7.99
N ALA A 107 5.17 -10.93 -7.92
CA ALA A 107 5.93 -11.37 -9.09
C ALA A 107 5.44 -12.72 -9.62
N ILE A 108 5.07 -13.65 -8.73
CA ILE A 108 4.48 -14.95 -9.09
C ILE A 108 3.10 -14.73 -9.72
N GLN A 109 2.26 -13.91 -9.10
CA GLN A 109 0.94 -13.55 -9.65
C GLN A 109 1.05 -12.92 -11.05
N ASP A 110 2.07 -12.10 -11.31
CA ASP A 110 2.31 -11.53 -12.64
C ASP A 110 2.70 -12.60 -13.67
N ASP A 111 3.61 -13.50 -13.29
CA ASP A 111 4.07 -14.61 -14.14
C ASP A 111 2.92 -15.57 -14.51
N GLU A 112 2.03 -15.86 -13.55
CA GLU A 112 0.82 -16.67 -13.74
C GLU A 112 -0.30 -15.93 -14.50
N GLY A 113 -0.16 -14.62 -14.73
CA GLY A 113 -1.18 -13.80 -15.38
C GLY A 113 -2.44 -13.60 -14.55
N TYR A 114 -2.30 -13.53 -13.22
CA TYR A 114 -3.40 -13.39 -12.27
C TYR A 114 -4.27 -12.17 -12.59
N PHE A 115 -5.52 -12.41 -12.98
CA PHE A 115 -6.43 -11.38 -13.48
C PHE A 115 -6.61 -10.18 -12.53
N PRO A 116 -6.84 -10.38 -11.21
CA PRO A 116 -6.99 -9.28 -10.27
C PRO A 116 -5.77 -8.34 -10.20
N LEU A 117 -4.55 -8.87 -10.38
CA LEU A 117 -3.33 -8.04 -10.42
C LEU A 117 -3.32 -7.13 -11.65
N ARG A 118 -3.66 -7.66 -12.82
CA ARG A 118 -3.75 -6.88 -14.08
C ARG A 118 -4.83 -5.80 -13.99
N PHE A 119 -6.00 -6.15 -13.47
CA PHE A 119 -7.09 -5.21 -13.25
C PHE A 119 -6.68 -4.07 -12.33
N ARG A 120 -5.99 -4.38 -11.22
CA ARG A 120 -5.43 -3.38 -10.33
C ARG A 120 -4.49 -2.44 -11.08
N ALA A 121 -3.49 -2.98 -11.78
CA ALA A 121 -2.44 -2.22 -12.45
C ALA A 121 -2.98 -1.21 -13.49
N MET A 122 -4.10 -1.52 -14.15
CA MET A 122 -4.76 -0.62 -15.10
C MET A 122 -5.43 0.57 -14.41
N LEU A 123 -5.95 0.38 -13.19
CA LEU A 123 -6.78 1.36 -12.49
C LEU A 123 -6.02 2.21 -11.47
N VAL A 124 -4.84 1.77 -11.00
CA VAL A 124 -3.98 2.54 -10.07
C VAL A 124 -3.81 4.01 -10.50
N PRO A 125 -3.52 4.37 -11.77
CA PRO A 125 -3.35 5.77 -12.15
C PRO A 125 -4.60 6.61 -11.91
N ALA A 126 -5.77 6.10 -12.30
CA ALA A 126 -7.04 6.79 -12.13
C ALA A 126 -7.39 6.94 -10.64
N VAL A 127 -7.14 5.90 -9.85
CA VAL A 127 -7.40 5.88 -8.40
C VAL A 127 -6.47 6.83 -7.66
N ASN A 128 -5.19 6.90 -8.02
CA ASN A 128 -4.25 7.83 -7.41
C ASN A 128 -4.62 9.29 -7.70
N ILE A 129 -4.94 9.61 -8.96
CA ILE A 129 -5.39 10.96 -9.35
C ILE A 129 -6.70 11.28 -8.62
N GLY A 130 -7.67 10.37 -8.66
CA GLY A 130 -8.96 10.53 -8.00
C GLY A 130 -8.80 10.74 -6.50
N SER A 131 -8.02 9.91 -5.81
CA SER A 131 -7.84 10.02 -4.36
C SER A 131 -7.15 11.32 -3.97
N TYR A 132 -6.11 11.73 -4.72
CA TYR A 132 -5.41 12.99 -4.50
C TYR A 132 -6.31 14.21 -4.78
N MET A 133 -7.04 14.22 -5.89
CA MET A 133 -7.97 15.32 -6.20
C MET A 133 -9.17 15.33 -5.26
N GLY A 134 -9.63 14.15 -4.83
CA GLY A 134 -10.80 13.97 -3.97
C GLY A 134 -10.65 14.69 -2.65
N TRP A 135 -9.55 14.48 -1.93
CA TRP A 135 -9.33 15.19 -0.66
C TRP A 135 -9.13 16.71 -0.87
N ILE A 136 -8.48 17.12 -1.97
CA ILE A 136 -8.34 18.55 -2.32
C ILE A 136 -9.71 19.18 -2.56
N PHE A 137 -10.59 18.50 -3.28
CA PHE A 137 -11.94 18.97 -3.59
C PHE A 137 -12.82 19.03 -2.33
N ILE A 138 -12.69 18.05 -1.42
CA ILE A 138 -13.35 18.10 -0.11
C ILE A 138 -12.89 19.36 0.64
N ILE A 139 -11.58 19.55 0.82
CA ILE A 139 -11.07 20.68 1.61
C ILE A 139 -11.39 22.03 0.96
N ARG A 140 -11.13 22.19 -0.35
CA ARG A 140 -11.42 23.44 -1.07
C ARG A 140 -12.91 23.73 -1.14
N GLY A 141 -13.74 22.70 -1.35
CA GLY A 141 -15.20 22.82 -1.33
C GLY A 141 -15.71 23.30 0.02
N LEU A 142 -15.18 22.76 1.12
CA LEU A 142 -15.55 23.21 2.47
C LEU A 142 -15.05 24.63 2.78
N LEU A 143 -13.81 24.96 2.41
CA LEU A 143 -13.23 26.30 2.66
C LEU A 143 -13.95 27.41 1.87
N LEU A 144 -14.36 27.11 0.63
CA LEU A 144 -15.05 28.06 -0.25
C LEU A 144 -16.59 28.03 -0.07
N ASN A 145 -17.11 27.24 0.88
CA ASN A 145 -18.55 26.96 1.04
C ASN A 145 -19.25 26.44 -0.24
N LEU A 146 -18.49 25.79 -1.13
CA LEU A 146 -18.98 25.11 -2.33
C LEU A 146 -19.29 23.64 -2.00
N THR A 147 -20.44 23.39 -1.39
CA THR A 147 -20.84 22.04 -0.94
C THR A 147 -20.88 21.01 -2.07
N GLY A 148 -21.26 21.40 -3.29
CA GLY A 148 -21.24 20.52 -4.46
C GLY A 148 -19.84 20.02 -4.82
N LEU A 149 -18.81 20.87 -4.66
CA LEU A 149 -17.41 20.47 -4.87
C LEU A 149 -16.94 19.50 -3.79
N ALA A 150 -17.37 19.71 -2.54
CA ALA A 150 -17.04 18.80 -1.45
C ALA A 150 -17.69 17.41 -1.65
N TRP A 151 -18.94 17.35 -2.11
CA TRP A 151 -19.61 16.09 -2.47
C TRP A 151 -18.93 15.38 -3.64
N ALA A 152 -18.54 16.10 -4.69
CA ALA A 152 -17.78 15.53 -5.80
C ALA A 152 -16.46 14.92 -5.29
N GLY A 153 -15.73 15.64 -4.44
CA GLY A 153 -14.51 15.14 -3.81
C GLY A 153 -14.73 13.88 -2.96
N LEU A 154 -15.82 13.84 -2.18
CA LEU A 154 -16.20 12.67 -1.37
C LEU A 154 -16.51 11.45 -2.22
N ILE A 155 -17.26 11.61 -3.31
CA ILE A 155 -17.59 10.51 -4.23
C ILE A 155 -16.30 9.96 -4.87
N ILE A 156 -15.43 10.84 -5.39
CA ILE A 156 -14.18 10.44 -6.01
C ILE A 156 -13.28 9.71 -5.00
N PHE A 157 -13.14 10.24 -3.78
CA PHE A 157 -12.37 9.60 -2.72
C PHE A 157 -12.96 8.24 -2.31
N GLY A 158 -14.30 8.17 -2.16
CA GLY A 158 -15.02 6.94 -1.83
C GLY A 158 -14.87 5.85 -2.89
N LEU A 159 -14.88 6.22 -4.18
CA LEU A 159 -14.58 5.29 -5.27
C LEU A 159 -13.16 4.74 -5.18
N GLY A 160 -12.18 5.57 -4.82
CA GLY A 160 -10.81 5.12 -4.57
C GLY A 160 -10.72 4.11 -3.42
N ALA A 161 -11.44 4.36 -2.31
CA ALA A 161 -11.50 3.44 -1.18
C ALA A 161 -12.19 2.11 -1.55
N LEU A 162 -13.31 2.16 -2.28
CA LEU A 162 -14.00 0.96 -2.79
C LEU A 162 -13.09 0.14 -3.70
N PHE A 163 -12.30 0.80 -4.56
CA PHE A 163 -11.33 0.12 -5.39
C PHE A 163 -10.22 -0.55 -4.56
N ALA A 164 -9.68 0.12 -3.54
CA ALA A 164 -8.70 -0.48 -2.65
C ALA A 164 -9.24 -1.79 -2.02
N LEU A 165 -10.51 -1.78 -1.59
CA LEU A 165 -11.20 -2.98 -1.09
C LEU A 165 -11.34 -4.07 -2.17
N ALA A 166 -11.71 -3.69 -3.40
CA ALA A 166 -11.83 -4.63 -4.51
C ALA A 166 -10.51 -5.30 -4.89
N THR A 167 -9.37 -4.64 -4.65
CA THR A 167 -8.04 -5.20 -4.92
C THR A 167 -7.43 -6.01 -3.78
N LEU A 168 -8.08 -6.08 -2.61
CA LEU A 168 -7.61 -6.88 -1.47
C LEU A 168 -7.31 -8.36 -1.79
N PRO A 169 -8.05 -9.06 -2.68
CA PRO A 169 -7.71 -10.44 -3.05
C PRO A 169 -6.31 -10.60 -3.67
N VAL A 170 -5.72 -9.53 -4.22
CA VAL A 170 -4.33 -9.53 -4.72
C VAL A 170 -3.35 -9.61 -3.54
N GLU A 171 -3.61 -8.85 -2.48
CA GLU A 171 -2.76 -8.76 -1.29
C GLU A 171 -2.82 -10.03 -0.45
N PHE A 172 -3.99 -10.68 -0.35
CA PHE A 172 -4.13 -11.94 0.41
C PHE A 172 -3.55 -13.17 -0.27
N ASN A 173 -3.42 -13.13 -1.61
CA ASN A 173 -2.90 -14.23 -2.40
C ASN A 173 -1.43 -14.04 -2.79
N ALA A 174 -0.74 -13.06 -2.19
CA ALA A 174 0.68 -12.78 -2.38
C ALA A 174 1.47 -13.29 -1.18
#